data_AF-A0AAD8YL94-F1
#
_entry.id   AF-A0AAD8YL94-F1
#
_cell.length_a   1.000
_cell.length_b   1.000
_cell.length_c   1.000
_cell.angle_alpha   90.00
_cell.angle_beta   90.00
_cell.angle_gamma   90.00
#
_symmetry.space_group_name_H-M   'P 1'
#
loop_
_entity.id
_entity.type
_entity.pdbx_description
1 polymer ?
#
loop_
_entity_poly.entity_id
_entity_poly.type
_entity_poly.pdbx_seq_one_letter_code
_entity_poly.pdbx_strand_id
1 'polypeptide(L)'
;MSELPSDAKEGEAIGGGGAAAEGNNTDAPSIQPQTTKPPPTKLIPSGVVCLRGNLVQETRDDTSVYRITGLWSMGLDQILADPENKLALCSDFEYEHKTESSSSGETSASVPAVTFPPSGTYIGSFTVNNAGVKTKVEEQDVVLNFVENNEGFYNVEGKGSNMYGKYTISGTLSTEGVITIYRHYTSLVAQPTKTNKTKKKNQSHK
;
A
#
# COMPACT_ATOMS: atom_id res chain seq x y z
N MET A 1 25.87 -42.49 -17.96
CA MET A 1 26.49 -42.97 -19.21
C MET A 1 25.44 -42.95 -20.30
N SER A 2 25.42 -41.87 -21.08
CA SER A 2 24.85 -41.80 -22.43
C SER A 2 25.26 -40.45 -23.02
N GLU A 3 26.16 -40.52 -23.99
CA GLU A 3 26.78 -39.43 -24.75
C GLU A 3 25.90 -38.99 -25.95
N LEU A 4 25.98 -37.68 -26.29
CA LEU A 4 26.09 -36.99 -27.62
C LEU A 4 25.20 -37.42 -28.83
N PRO A 5 24.88 -36.54 -29.82
CA PRO A 5 25.76 -35.58 -30.55
C PRO A 5 25.18 -34.14 -30.76
N SER A 6 25.99 -33.08 -30.93
CA SER A 6 26.71 -32.59 -32.14
C SER A 6 25.82 -32.29 -33.35
N ASP A 7 25.63 -31.02 -33.72
CA ASP A 7 26.01 -30.54 -35.07
C ASP A 7 25.91 -29.02 -35.26
N ALA A 8 26.84 -28.52 -36.06
CA ALA A 8 27.06 -27.12 -36.41
C ALA A 8 26.30 -26.72 -37.69
N LYS A 9 26.12 -25.42 -37.91
CA LYS A 9 26.07 -24.88 -39.27
C LYS A 9 26.58 -23.44 -39.32
N GLU A 10 27.79 -23.32 -39.86
CA GLU A 10 28.34 -22.12 -40.49
C GLU A 10 27.58 -21.82 -41.79
N GLY A 11 27.49 -20.53 -42.11
CA GLY A 11 27.02 -20.02 -43.40
C GLY A 11 27.78 -18.75 -43.73
N GLU A 12 28.56 -18.82 -44.82
CA GLU A 12 29.53 -17.85 -45.31
C GLU A 12 28.97 -16.52 -45.83
N ALA A 13 29.90 -15.59 -45.97
CA ALA A 13 29.83 -14.21 -46.43
C ALA A 13 29.67 -14.03 -47.96
N ILE A 14 29.30 -12.80 -48.36
CA ILE A 14 29.70 -11.93 -49.50
C ILE A 14 28.50 -11.00 -49.83
N GLY A 15 28.59 -9.71 -50.14
CA GLY A 15 29.65 -8.77 -50.47
C GLY A 15 28.99 -7.52 -51.11
N GLY A 16 29.77 -6.46 -51.35
CA GLY A 16 29.44 -5.43 -52.35
C GLY A 16 28.95 -4.08 -51.81
N GLY A 17 29.78 -3.04 -51.96
CA GLY A 17 29.46 -1.66 -51.62
C GLY A 17 28.73 -0.88 -52.71
N GLY A 18 28.51 0.41 -52.45
CA GLY A 18 28.09 1.38 -53.46
C GLY A 18 27.34 2.60 -52.92
N ALA A 19 28.06 3.74 -52.91
CA ALA A 19 27.63 5.10 -53.22
C ALA A 19 26.45 5.79 -52.48
N ALA A 20 26.85 6.91 -51.86
CA ALA A 20 26.17 8.19 -51.62
C ALA A 20 24.76 8.41 -52.19
N ALA A 21 23.85 8.85 -51.31
CA ALA A 21 22.86 9.88 -51.60
C ALA A 21 22.48 10.62 -50.30
N GLU A 22 22.55 11.95 -50.36
CA GLU A 22 22.07 12.89 -49.36
C GLU A 22 20.56 12.73 -49.12
N GLY A 23 20.15 12.82 -47.85
CA GLY A 23 18.75 12.84 -47.46
C GLY A 23 18.63 13.23 -45.99
N ASN A 24 18.41 14.52 -45.73
CA ASN A 24 18.00 15.07 -44.44
C ASN A 24 16.86 14.24 -43.84
N ASN A 25 17.09 13.62 -42.68
CA ASN A 25 16.01 13.30 -41.76
C ASN A 25 16.53 13.42 -40.33
N THR A 26 16.10 14.48 -39.66
CA THR A 26 16.36 14.76 -38.26
C THR A 26 15.49 13.82 -37.41
N ASP A 27 15.86 12.54 -37.35
CA ASP A 27 15.31 11.60 -36.36
C ASP A 27 15.91 11.94 -35.00
N ALA A 28 15.28 12.89 -34.31
CA ALA A 28 15.47 13.05 -32.89
C ALA A 28 14.93 11.77 -32.21
N PRO A 29 15.73 11.01 -31.45
CA PRO A 29 15.18 9.92 -30.66
C PRO A 29 14.21 10.53 -29.66
N SER A 30 12.92 10.22 -29.83
CA SER A 30 11.89 10.48 -28.85
C SER A 30 12.26 9.74 -27.57
N ILE A 31 12.92 10.46 -26.65
CA ILE A 31 13.15 10.00 -25.28
C ILE A 31 11.77 10.05 -24.61
N GLN A 32 10.98 8.99 -24.77
CA GLN A 32 9.90 8.74 -23.84
C GLN A 32 10.56 8.52 -22.47
N PRO A 33 10.20 9.31 -21.43
CA PRO A 33 10.69 9.03 -20.09
C PRO A 33 10.18 7.65 -19.72
N GLN A 34 11.06 6.64 -19.76
CA GLN A 34 10.76 5.33 -19.20
C GLN A 34 10.50 5.59 -17.72
N THR A 35 9.23 5.56 -17.32
CA THR A 35 8.83 5.65 -15.93
C THR A 35 9.28 4.36 -15.26
N THR A 36 10.54 4.34 -14.83
CA THR A 36 11.10 3.22 -14.09
C THR A 36 10.29 3.04 -12.82
N LYS A 37 9.68 1.86 -12.66
CA LYS A 37 8.92 1.50 -11.46
C LYS A 37 9.76 1.78 -10.19
N PRO A 38 9.15 2.22 -9.08
CA PRO A 38 9.90 2.51 -7.85
C PRO A 38 10.55 1.26 -7.26
N PRO A 39 11.59 1.40 -6.44
CA PRO A 39 12.10 0.30 -5.63
C PRO A 39 11.07 -0.13 -4.58
N PRO A 40 11.17 -1.35 -4.02
CA PRO A 40 10.26 -1.80 -2.99
C PRO A 40 10.37 -0.99 -1.69
N THR A 41 9.25 -0.79 -1.02
CA THR A 41 9.23 -0.22 0.34
C THR A 41 10.02 -1.11 1.29
N LYS A 42 10.98 -0.52 2.02
CA LYS A 42 11.74 -1.23 3.04
C LYS A 42 10.85 -1.62 4.23
N LEU A 43 10.92 -2.89 4.63
CA LEU A 43 10.25 -3.38 5.83
C LEU A 43 10.89 -2.80 7.11
N ILE A 44 10.03 -2.42 8.06
CA ILE A 44 10.40 -1.82 9.34
C ILE A 44 10.08 -2.84 10.44
N PRO A 45 11.09 -3.48 11.07
CA PRO A 45 10.83 -4.53 12.06
C PRO A 45 10.10 -4.03 13.31
N SER A 46 10.44 -2.84 13.81
CA SER A 46 9.94 -2.34 15.10
C SER A 46 9.89 -0.81 15.15
N GLY A 47 9.26 -0.27 16.20
CA GLY A 47 9.20 1.18 16.45
C GLY A 47 8.12 1.92 15.66
N VAL A 48 7.30 1.20 14.89
CA VAL A 48 6.17 1.74 14.13
C VAL A 48 4.98 0.80 14.27
N VAL A 49 3.76 1.35 14.28
CA VAL A 49 2.54 0.52 14.27
C VAL A 49 2.52 -0.26 12.97
N CYS A 50 2.42 -1.58 13.07
CA CYS A 50 2.42 -2.50 11.93
C CYS A 50 1.10 -3.25 11.88
N LEU A 51 0.52 -3.33 10.68
CA LEU A 51 -0.61 -4.15 10.32
C LEU A 51 -0.14 -5.19 9.30
N ARG A 52 -0.46 -6.46 9.51
CA ARG A 52 -0.15 -7.51 8.54
C ARG A 52 -1.33 -8.45 8.40
N GLY A 53 -1.73 -8.70 7.16
CA GLY A 53 -2.93 -9.46 6.85
C GLY A 53 -2.96 -9.95 5.42
N ASN A 54 -4.13 -10.37 4.97
CA ASN A 54 -4.38 -10.82 3.59
C ASN A 54 -5.42 -9.92 2.93
N LEU A 55 -5.15 -9.53 1.68
CA LEU A 55 -6.11 -8.87 0.81
C LEU A 55 -6.88 -9.93 0.02
N VAL A 56 -8.20 -9.95 0.18
CA VAL A 56 -9.11 -10.88 -0.51
C VAL A 56 -10.15 -10.09 -1.27
N GLN A 57 -10.42 -10.48 -2.51
CA GLN A 57 -11.54 -9.98 -3.31
C GLN A 57 -12.72 -10.95 -3.20
N GLU A 58 -13.89 -10.44 -2.83
CA GLU A 58 -15.17 -11.13 -2.88
C GLU A 58 -16.07 -10.42 -3.88
N THR A 59 -16.66 -11.15 -4.83
CA THR A 59 -17.67 -10.59 -5.75
C THR A 59 -19.06 -11.07 -5.32
N ARG A 60 -19.99 -10.15 -5.08
CA ARG A 60 -21.39 -10.43 -4.73
C ARG A 60 -22.29 -9.48 -5.50
N ASP A 61 -23.26 -10.02 -6.26
CA ASP A 61 -24.32 -9.26 -6.91
C ASP A 61 -23.80 -7.98 -7.62
N ASP A 62 -22.86 -8.17 -8.55
CA ASP A 62 -22.15 -7.11 -9.31
C ASP A 62 -21.31 -6.12 -8.50
N THR A 63 -21.23 -6.26 -7.19
CA THR A 63 -20.32 -5.49 -6.34
C THR A 63 -19.06 -6.30 -6.05
N SER A 64 -17.89 -5.72 -6.32
CA SER A 64 -16.62 -6.27 -5.82
C SER A 64 -16.28 -5.62 -4.48
N VAL A 65 -16.08 -6.46 -3.47
CA VAL A 65 -15.69 -6.07 -2.11
C VAL A 65 -14.29 -6.59 -1.85
N TYR A 66 -13.40 -5.70 -1.49
CA TYR A 66 -12.00 -6.01 -1.18
C TYR A 66 -11.79 -5.87 0.31
N ARG A 67 -11.43 -6.96 0.96
CA ARG A 67 -11.25 -7.03 2.42
C ARG A 67 -9.80 -7.30 2.76
N ILE A 68 -9.28 -6.54 3.70
CA ILE A 68 -7.99 -6.78 4.32
C ILE A 68 -8.24 -7.13 5.77
N THR A 69 -7.88 -8.34 6.17
CA THR A 69 -8.01 -8.80 7.57
C THR A 69 -6.70 -9.34 8.07
N GLY A 70 -6.42 -9.15 9.36
CA GLY A 70 -5.20 -9.67 9.97
C GLY A 70 -4.94 -9.13 11.36
N LEU A 71 -3.65 -9.09 11.71
CA LEU A 71 -3.14 -8.68 13.01
C LEU A 71 -2.43 -7.34 12.93
N TRP A 72 -2.53 -6.56 14.01
CA TRP A 72 -1.74 -5.36 14.22
C TRP A 72 -1.00 -5.42 15.56
N SER A 73 0.13 -4.71 15.62
CA SER A 73 1.01 -4.62 16.78
C SER A 73 1.87 -3.34 16.71
N MET A 74 2.76 -3.17 17.69
CA MET A 74 3.75 -2.07 17.73
C MET A 74 5.02 -2.34 16.90
N GLY A 75 5.05 -3.43 16.12
CA GLY A 75 6.20 -3.80 15.29
C GLY A 75 5.94 -5.08 14.50
N LEU A 76 6.44 -5.13 13.26
CA LEU A 76 6.34 -6.33 12.42
C LEU A 76 6.94 -7.56 13.11
N ASP A 77 8.04 -7.37 13.85
CA ASP A 77 8.71 -8.41 14.62
C ASP A 77 7.77 -9.17 15.58
N GLN A 78 6.85 -8.46 16.24
CA GLN A 78 5.87 -9.08 17.14
C GLN A 78 4.88 -9.98 16.39
N ILE A 79 4.41 -9.54 15.21
CA ILE A 79 3.48 -10.34 14.40
C ILE A 79 4.20 -11.57 13.84
N LEU A 80 5.45 -11.42 13.41
CA LEU A 80 6.24 -12.52 12.87
C LEU A 80 6.66 -13.54 13.93
N ALA A 81 6.87 -13.10 15.18
CA ALA A 81 7.21 -13.99 16.28
C ALA A 81 6.03 -14.88 16.73
N ASP A 82 4.79 -14.42 16.52
CA ASP A 82 3.57 -15.15 16.90
C ASP A 82 2.44 -14.94 15.86
N PRO A 83 2.56 -15.55 14.66
CA PRO A 83 1.62 -15.33 13.56
C PRO A 83 0.20 -15.86 13.84
N GLU A 84 0.07 -16.79 14.78
CA GLU A 84 -1.22 -17.34 15.23
C GLU A 84 -1.78 -16.60 16.46
N ASN A 85 -1.10 -15.55 16.94
CA ASN A 85 -1.45 -14.75 18.11
C ASN A 85 -1.72 -15.59 19.39
N LYS A 86 -0.97 -16.68 19.59
CA LYS A 86 -1.08 -17.58 20.76
C LYS A 86 -0.77 -16.88 22.07
N LEU A 87 0.10 -15.87 22.04
CA LEU A 87 0.50 -15.05 23.17
C LEU A 87 -0.44 -13.86 23.41
N ALA A 88 -1.41 -13.63 22.52
CA ALA A 88 -2.35 -12.51 22.57
C ALA A 88 -1.67 -11.12 22.64
N LEU A 89 -0.48 -11.00 22.03
CA LEU A 89 0.30 -9.76 21.97
C LEU A 89 -0.09 -8.89 20.78
N CYS A 90 -0.77 -9.47 19.79
CA CYS A 90 -1.33 -8.75 18.65
C CYS A 90 -2.84 -8.60 18.81
N SER A 91 -3.44 -7.71 18.03
CA SER A 91 -4.89 -7.53 18.00
C SER A 91 -5.41 -7.49 16.56
N ASP A 92 -6.70 -7.74 16.39
CA ASP A 92 -7.30 -7.86 15.06
C ASP A 92 -7.54 -6.49 14.41
N PHE A 93 -7.43 -6.44 13.09
CA PHE A 93 -7.87 -5.31 12.28
C PHE A 93 -8.61 -5.77 11.01
N GLU A 94 -9.41 -4.88 10.46
CA GLU A 94 -10.13 -5.09 9.20
C GLU A 94 -10.25 -3.79 8.40
N TYR A 95 -10.00 -3.86 7.09
CA TYR A 95 -10.34 -2.84 6.09
C TYR A 95 -11.23 -3.40 4.99
N GLU A 96 -12.14 -2.57 4.48
CA GLU A 96 -13.06 -2.90 3.40
C GLU A 96 -13.09 -1.77 2.36
N HIS A 97 -13.00 -2.13 1.09
CA HIS A 97 -13.22 -1.23 -0.05
C HIS A 97 -14.26 -1.85 -0.99
N LYS A 98 -15.26 -1.06 -1.39
CA LYS A 98 -16.31 -1.51 -2.33
C LYS A 98 -16.16 -0.79 -3.64
N THR A 99 -16.17 -1.54 -4.73
CA THR A 99 -16.31 -1.00 -6.08
C THR A 99 -17.58 -1.55 -6.70
N GLU A 100 -18.43 -0.65 -7.17
CA GLU A 100 -19.58 -1.01 -7.98
C GLU A 100 -19.04 -1.35 -9.39
N SER A 101 -19.26 -2.60 -9.83
CA SER A 101 -19.01 -2.93 -11.23
C SER A 101 -20.14 -2.26 -12.01
N SER A 102 -19.81 -1.30 -12.87
CA SER A 102 -20.79 -0.62 -13.71
C SER A 102 -21.29 -1.59 -14.80
N SER A 103 -22.14 -2.54 -14.41
CA SER A 103 -22.79 -3.51 -15.29
C SER A 103 -24.11 -2.98 -15.88
N SER A 104 -24.48 -1.72 -15.61
CA SER A 104 -25.65 -1.09 -16.23
C SER A 104 -25.35 -0.79 -17.70
N GLY A 105 -25.76 -1.73 -18.55
CA GLY A 105 -25.52 -1.70 -19.99
C GLY A 105 -26.00 -0.42 -20.65
N GLU A 106 -25.05 0.40 -21.07
CA GLU A 106 -25.20 1.27 -22.23
C GLU A 106 -23.83 1.43 -22.91
N THR A 107 -23.87 1.16 -24.19
CA THR A 107 -22.82 1.06 -25.21
C THR A 107 -21.71 2.11 -25.18
N SER A 108 -20.47 1.64 -25.37
CA SER A 108 -19.34 2.36 -25.98
C SER A 108 -18.83 3.65 -25.31
N ALA A 109 -18.18 3.50 -24.15
CA ALA A 109 -16.93 4.20 -23.86
C ALA A 109 -16.12 3.33 -22.89
N SER A 110 -14.83 3.14 -23.15
CA SER A 110 -13.93 2.25 -22.39
C SER A 110 -13.87 2.63 -20.90
N VAL A 111 -14.72 2.04 -20.08
CA VAL A 111 -14.61 2.14 -18.62
C VAL A 111 -13.31 1.41 -18.23
N PRO A 112 -12.36 2.07 -17.56
CA PRO A 112 -11.10 1.46 -17.19
C PRO A 112 -11.39 0.29 -16.24
N ALA A 113 -10.91 -0.90 -16.60
CA ALA A 113 -10.97 -2.06 -15.72
C ALA A 113 -10.30 -1.69 -14.39
N VAL A 114 -10.98 -1.96 -13.26
CA VAL A 114 -10.39 -1.78 -11.93
C VAL A 114 -9.16 -2.69 -11.87
N THR A 115 -7.98 -2.07 -11.77
CA THR A 115 -6.73 -2.81 -11.69
C THR A 115 -6.61 -3.38 -10.28
N PHE A 116 -6.44 -4.70 -10.16
CA PHE A 116 -6.14 -5.31 -8.87
C PHE A 116 -4.64 -5.12 -8.54
N PRO A 117 -4.29 -4.72 -7.31
CA PRO A 117 -5.15 -4.38 -6.18
C PRO A 117 -5.80 -2.98 -6.31
N PRO A 118 -7.04 -2.79 -5.78
CA PRO A 118 -7.77 -1.54 -5.97
C PRO A 118 -7.27 -0.45 -5.02
N SER A 119 -6.74 0.62 -5.60
CA SER A 119 -6.45 1.86 -4.87
C SER A 119 -7.75 2.64 -4.61
N GLY A 120 -7.84 3.29 -3.45
CA GLY A 120 -9.01 4.09 -3.10
C GLY A 120 -9.23 4.24 -1.61
N THR A 121 -10.46 4.64 -1.25
CA THR A 121 -10.89 4.82 0.14
C THR A 121 -11.36 3.50 0.74
N TYR A 122 -10.81 3.15 1.89
CA TYR A 122 -11.19 2.00 2.69
C TYR A 122 -11.91 2.46 3.96
N ILE A 123 -12.86 1.66 4.42
CA ILE A 123 -13.47 1.79 5.74
C ILE A 123 -12.85 0.73 6.64
N GLY A 124 -12.51 1.10 7.86
CA GLY A 124 -11.64 0.27 8.67
C GLY A 124 -11.87 0.34 10.15
N SER A 125 -11.39 -0.69 10.85
CA SER A 125 -11.34 -0.69 12.30
C SER A 125 -10.25 -1.62 12.81
N PHE A 126 -9.85 -1.41 14.06
CA PHE A 126 -8.97 -2.33 14.78
C PHE A 126 -9.41 -2.46 16.24
N THR A 127 -9.01 -3.55 16.88
CA THR A 127 -9.29 -3.76 18.30
C THR A 127 -8.08 -3.40 19.15
N VAL A 128 -8.28 -2.76 20.28
CA VAL A 128 -7.27 -2.54 21.32
C VAL A 128 -7.66 -3.37 22.55
N ASN A 129 -6.72 -4.12 23.11
CA ASN A 129 -6.91 -4.82 24.37
C ASN A 129 -6.28 -4.02 25.51
N ASN A 130 -7.11 -3.49 26.40
CA ASN A 130 -6.65 -2.81 27.61
C ASN A 130 -7.04 -3.63 28.84
N ALA A 131 -6.06 -4.30 29.45
CA ALA A 131 -6.25 -5.14 30.64
C ALA A 131 -7.38 -6.18 30.50
N GLY A 132 -7.50 -6.82 29.33
CA GLY A 132 -8.52 -7.81 29.03
C GLY A 132 -9.80 -7.23 28.41
N VAL A 133 -9.97 -5.91 28.41
CA VAL A 133 -11.11 -5.25 27.79
C VAL A 133 -10.77 -4.91 26.34
N LYS A 134 -11.44 -5.60 25.41
CA LYS A 134 -11.35 -5.32 23.97
C LYS A 134 -12.24 -4.13 23.60
N THR A 135 -11.64 -3.09 23.03
CA THR A 135 -12.34 -1.91 22.51
C THR A 135 -12.10 -1.80 21.01
N LYS A 136 -13.16 -1.65 20.23
CA LYS A 136 -13.08 -1.41 18.79
C LYS A 136 -12.82 0.08 18.52
N VAL A 137 -11.82 0.37 17.71
CA VAL A 137 -11.46 1.72 17.26
C VAL A 137 -11.74 1.82 15.77
N GLU A 138 -12.68 2.68 15.40
CA GLU A 138 -13.01 2.97 14.00
C GLU A 138 -11.93 3.87 13.38
N GLU A 139 -11.66 3.65 12.10
CA GLU A 139 -10.74 4.46 11.31
C GLU A 139 -11.49 5.28 10.26
N GLN A 140 -10.97 6.47 10.01
CA GLN A 140 -11.58 7.49 9.15
C GLN A 140 -10.59 7.90 8.07
N ASP A 141 -11.12 8.19 6.89
CA ASP A 141 -10.36 8.70 5.73
C ASP A 141 -9.17 7.83 5.34
N VAL A 142 -9.27 6.50 5.50
CA VAL A 142 -8.21 5.57 5.10
C VAL A 142 -8.17 5.52 3.59
N VAL A 143 -7.07 5.99 3.00
CA VAL A 143 -6.83 5.92 1.55
C VAL A 143 -5.58 5.09 1.31
N LEU A 144 -5.71 4.06 0.49
CA LEU A 144 -4.60 3.19 0.07
C LEU A 144 -4.34 3.35 -1.41
N ASN A 145 -3.07 3.52 -1.76
CA ASN A 145 -2.56 3.54 -3.12
C ASN A 145 -1.59 2.38 -3.30
N PHE A 146 -1.82 1.57 -4.33
CA PHE A 146 -0.98 0.45 -4.67
C PHE A 146 -0.16 0.80 -5.91
N VAL A 147 1.16 0.78 -5.77
CA VAL A 147 2.10 1.17 -6.83
C VAL A 147 2.98 -0.02 -7.14
N GLU A 148 2.89 -0.56 -8.34
CA GLU A 148 3.73 -1.68 -8.76
C GLU A 148 5.21 -1.25 -8.73
N ASN A 149 6.06 -2.05 -8.07
CA ASN A 149 7.48 -1.80 -7.93
C ASN A 149 8.29 -2.58 -8.96
N ASN A 150 9.60 -2.32 -9.00
CA ASN A 150 10.52 -2.96 -9.93
C ASN A 150 10.83 -4.44 -9.61
N GLU A 151 10.25 -5.02 -8.54
CA GLU A 151 10.35 -6.44 -8.18
C GLU A 151 9.07 -7.24 -8.52
N GLY A 152 8.08 -6.61 -9.15
CA GLY A 152 6.87 -7.29 -9.65
C GLY A 152 5.75 -7.48 -8.62
N PHE A 153 5.84 -6.80 -7.47
CA PHE A 153 4.76 -6.69 -6.49
C PHE A 153 4.43 -5.22 -6.23
N TYR A 154 3.64 -4.91 -5.19
CA TYR A 154 3.16 -3.53 -4.97
C TYR A 154 3.74 -2.92 -3.70
N ASN A 155 4.16 -1.66 -3.80
CA ASN A 155 4.25 -0.76 -2.66
C ASN A 155 2.84 -0.30 -2.27
N VAL A 156 2.62 -0.12 -0.97
CA VAL A 156 1.38 0.43 -0.42
C VAL A 156 1.70 1.78 0.20
N GLU A 157 1.01 2.82 -0.25
CA GLU A 157 1.16 4.18 0.26
C GLU A 157 -0.21 4.73 0.64
N GLY A 158 -0.25 5.73 1.52
CA GLY A 158 -1.55 6.28 1.89
C GLY A 158 -1.56 7.18 3.10
N LYS A 159 -2.76 7.38 3.63
CA LYS A 159 -3.03 8.15 4.83
C LYS A 159 -4.32 7.68 5.49
N GLY A 160 -4.48 8.04 6.75
CA GLY A 160 -5.72 7.83 7.48
C GLY A 160 -5.72 8.60 8.79
N SER A 161 -6.81 8.44 9.54
CA SER A 161 -6.93 9.00 10.88
C SER A 161 -7.81 8.13 11.77
N ASN A 162 -7.62 8.25 13.07
CA ASN A 162 -8.46 7.64 14.09
C ASN A 162 -8.39 8.49 15.37
N MET A 163 -8.91 7.96 16.48
CA MET A 163 -8.91 8.68 17.77
C MET A 163 -7.51 9.03 18.31
N TYR A 164 -6.45 8.38 17.83
CA TYR A 164 -5.06 8.65 18.22
C TYR A 164 -4.37 9.72 17.36
N GLY A 165 -5.01 10.15 16.26
CA GLY A 165 -4.53 11.21 15.39
C GLY A 165 -4.47 10.82 13.92
N LYS A 166 -3.81 11.66 13.13
CA LYS A 166 -3.56 11.45 11.71
C LYS A 166 -2.26 10.68 11.52
N TYR A 167 -2.22 9.83 10.49
CA TYR A 167 -1.05 9.05 10.14
C TYR A 167 -0.89 8.92 8.63
N THR A 168 0.36 8.71 8.19
CA THR A 168 0.66 8.26 6.82
C THR A 168 0.89 6.76 6.79
N ILE A 169 0.69 6.16 5.62
CA ILE A 169 0.84 4.72 5.39
C ILE A 169 2.01 4.48 4.43
N SER A 170 2.84 3.50 4.75
CA SER A 170 3.82 2.90 3.86
C SER A 170 3.78 1.39 4.01
N GLY A 171 4.08 0.61 2.99
CA GLY A 171 4.01 -0.84 3.09
C GLY A 171 4.23 -1.57 1.78
N THR A 172 3.86 -2.84 1.77
CA THR A 172 3.97 -3.75 0.62
C THR A 172 2.78 -4.68 0.55
N LEU A 173 2.37 -5.04 -0.67
CA LEU A 173 1.48 -6.16 -0.96
C LEU A 173 2.23 -7.14 -1.86
N SER A 174 2.40 -8.38 -1.36
CA SER A 174 3.02 -9.49 -2.09
C SER A 174 2.10 -10.08 -3.16
N THR A 175 2.67 -10.87 -4.05
CA THR A 175 1.96 -11.64 -5.08
C THR A 175 0.99 -12.67 -4.50
N GLU A 176 1.24 -13.15 -3.28
CA GLU A 176 0.39 -14.11 -2.57
C GLU A 176 -0.77 -13.43 -1.83
N GLY A 177 -0.93 -12.11 -1.97
CA GLY A 177 -2.00 -11.35 -1.31
C GLY A 177 -1.69 -10.96 0.14
N VAL A 178 -0.49 -11.27 0.65
CA VAL A 178 -0.06 -10.83 1.99
C VAL A 178 0.29 -9.35 1.94
N ILE A 179 -0.39 -8.55 2.75
CA ILE A 179 -0.17 -7.11 2.87
C ILE A 179 0.47 -6.78 4.21
N THR A 180 1.46 -5.86 4.20
CA THR A 180 2.09 -5.29 5.39
C THR A 180 2.02 -3.77 5.30
N ILE A 181 1.39 -3.14 6.28
CA ILE A 181 1.15 -1.70 6.36
C ILE A 181 1.81 -1.16 7.63
N TYR A 182 2.57 -0.08 7.50
CA TYR A 182 3.12 0.69 8.60
C TYR A 182 2.38 2.02 8.72
N ARG A 183 1.94 2.36 9.93
CA ARG A 183 1.35 3.67 10.23
C ARG A 183 2.37 4.57 10.91
N HIS A 184 2.58 5.73 10.34
CA HIS A 184 3.46 6.77 10.87
C HIS A 184 2.62 7.92 11.39
N TYR A 185 2.44 7.99 12.70
CA TYR A 185 1.73 9.09 13.33
C TYR A 185 2.59 10.34 13.35
N THR A 186 2.02 11.47 12.93
CA THR A 186 2.69 12.75 13.09
C THR A 186 2.73 13.08 14.59
N SER A 187 3.92 13.24 15.15
CA SER A 187 4.05 13.70 16.54
C SER A 187 3.28 15.02 16.68
N LEU A 188 2.31 15.05 17.61
CA LEU A 188 1.67 16.30 17.98
C LEU A 188 2.74 17.16 18.66
N VAL A 189 3.27 18.15 17.94
CA VAL A 189 4.08 19.18 18.57
C VAL A 189 3.19 19.82 19.63
N ALA A 190 3.52 19.61 20.90
CA ALA A 190 2.73 20.10 22.03
C ALA A 190 2.52 21.61 21.86
N GLN A 191 1.31 22.03 21.52
CA GLN A 191 1.02 23.45 21.44
C GLN A 191 1.13 24.04 22.85
N PRO A 192 1.87 25.14 23.05
CA PRO A 192 1.98 25.77 24.36
C PRO A 192 0.59 26.22 24.81
N THR A 193 0.08 25.57 25.85
CA THR A 193 -1.21 25.91 26.48
C THR A 193 -1.13 27.32 27.03
N LYS A 194 -1.88 28.25 26.43
CA LYS A 194 -2.07 29.61 26.98
C LYS A 194 -2.75 29.48 28.34
N THR A 195 -1.98 29.61 29.41
CA THR A 195 -2.47 29.60 30.79
C THR A 195 -3.30 30.86 31.01
N ASN A 196 -4.62 30.75 30.99
CA ASN A 196 -5.50 31.84 31.41
C ASN A 196 -5.32 32.05 32.92
N LYS A 197 -4.57 33.08 33.30
CA LYS A 197 -4.44 33.54 34.69
C LYS A 197 -5.79 34.10 35.16
N THR A 198 -6.55 33.29 35.88
CA THR A 198 -7.72 33.74 36.64
C THR A 198 -7.26 34.71 37.73
N LYS A 199 -7.54 36.02 37.56
CA LYS A 199 -7.39 37.03 38.60
C LYS A 199 -8.40 36.74 39.72
N LYS A 200 -7.93 36.17 40.84
CA LYS A 200 -8.67 36.12 42.11
C LYS A 200 -8.76 37.56 42.64
N LYS A 201 -9.96 38.17 42.55
CA LYS A 201 -10.25 39.45 43.19
C LYS A 201 -10.68 39.17 44.63
N ASN A 202 -9.78 39.42 45.58
CA ASN A 202 -10.12 39.45 47.01
C ASN A 202 -11.09 40.61 47.25
N GLN A 203 -12.24 40.32 47.83
CA GLN A 203 -13.12 41.33 48.41
C GLN A 203 -13.29 40.98 49.89
N SER A 204 -12.43 41.59 50.71
CA SER A 204 -12.61 41.72 52.16
C SER A 204 -13.32 43.04 52.40
N HIS A 205 -14.53 43.00 52.95
CA HIS A 205 -15.23 44.07 53.69
C HIS A 205 -16.31 43.32 54.49
N LYS A 206 -16.64 43.61 55.73
CA LYS A 206 -16.05 44.35 56.83
C LYS A 206 -16.91 43.97 58.05
#